data_AF-A0A109DG31-F1
#
_entry.id   AF-A0A109DG31-F1
#
_cell.length_a   1.000
_cell.length_b   1.000
_cell.length_c   1.000
_cell.angle_alpha   90.00
_cell.angle_beta   90.00
_cell.angle_gamma   90.00
#
_symmetry.space_group_name_H-M   'P 1'
#
loop_
_entity.id
_entity.type
_entity.pdbx_description
1 polymer ?
#
loop_
_entity_poly.entity_id
_entity_poly.type
_entity_poly.pdbx_seq_one_letter_code
_entity_poly.pdbx_strand_id
1 'polypeptide(L)'
;MKETKINDAIIGLKQLNEPILGSISFNKPVNQNTVITIKTSNMTIQAPIAQIKLVVFKLDAETFGFIFQNKFFYDKKDFETWNQDTKRLASHELERNF
;
A
#
# COMPACT_ATOMS: atom_id res chain seq x y z
N MET A 1 -11.34 -2.33 18.20
CA MET A 1 -11.03 -2.47 16.76
C MET A 1 -9.52 -2.60 16.62
N LYS A 2 -9.02 -3.50 15.76
CA LYS A 2 -7.57 -3.67 15.55
C LYS A 2 -7.15 -2.81 14.36
N GLU A 3 -6.27 -1.85 14.60
CA GLU A 3 -5.62 -1.08 13.54
C GLU A 3 -4.65 -1.99 12.78
N THR A 4 -4.65 -1.88 11.45
CA THR A 4 -3.63 -2.47 10.58
C THR A 4 -2.82 -1.34 9.98
N LYS A 5 -1.50 -1.49 10.00
CA LYS A 5 -0.56 -0.50 9.48
C LYS A 5 0.39 -1.17 8.48
N ILE A 6 0.65 -0.48 7.38
CA ILE A 6 1.69 -0.78 6.40
C ILE A 6 2.58 0.46 6.38
N ASN A 7 3.84 0.32 6.78
CA ASN A 7 4.79 1.40 7.02
C ASN A 7 5.42 1.94 5.73
N ASP A 8 5.62 1.09 4.73
CA ASP A 8 6.24 1.49 3.46
C ASP A 8 5.51 0.85 2.28
N ALA A 9 4.95 1.70 1.42
CA ALA A 9 4.09 1.31 0.31
C ALA A 9 4.05 2.35 -0.80
N ILE A 10 3.81 1.85 -2.02
CA ILE A 10 3.41 2.65 -3.18
C ILE A 10 1.88 2.64 -3.24
N ILE A 11 1.27 3.82 -3.25
CA ILE A 11 -0.17 4.00 -3.10
C ILE A 11 -0.72 4.77 -4.30
N GLY A 12 -1.48 4.09 -5.14
CA GLY A 12 -2.25 4.70 -6.22
C GLY A 12 -3.62 5.17 -5.71
N LEU A 13 -3.91 6.46 -5.87
CA LEU A 13 -5.23 7.03 -5.62
C LEU A 13 -5.95 7.31 -6.94
N LYS A 14 -7.28 7.11 -6.99
CA LYS A 14 -8.07 7.33 -8.22
C LYS A 14 -8.03 8.79 -8.71
N GLN A 15 -7.88 9.74 -7.80
CA GLN A 15 -7.84 11.17 -8.08
C GLN A 15 -6.45 11.69 -8.48
N LEU A 16 -5.40 10.86 -8.34
CA LEU A 16 -4.03 11.24 -8.66
C LEU A 16 -3.56 10.48 -9.90
N ASN A 17 -2.80 11.17 -10.75
CA ASN A 17 -2.18 10.56 -11.93
C ASN A 17 -0.96 9.72 -11.53
N GLU A 18 -0.21 10.17 -10.53
CA GLU A 18 0.98 9.50 -10.02
C GLU A 18 0.71 8.86 -8.66
N PRO A 19 1.32 7.69 -8.37
CA PRO A 19 1.24 7.09 -7.04
C PRO A 19 2.07 7.89 -6.03
N ILE A 20 1.71 7.75 -4.76
CA ILE A 20 2.44 8.36 -3.64
C ILE A 20 3.15 7.30 -2.82
N LEU A 21 4.31 7.65 -2.28
CA LEU A 21 5.07 6.82 -1.34
C LEU A 21 4.72 7.19 0.09
N GLY A 22 4.51 6.18 0.92
CA GLY A 22 4.31 6.40 2.36
C GLY A 22 3.72 5.21 3.07
N SER A 23 3.12 5.48 4.22
CA SER A 23 2.46 4.49 5.05
C SER A 23 0.94 4.58 4.93
N ILE A 24 0.25 3.47 5.14
CA ILE A 24 -1.21 3.43 5.30
C ILE A 24 -1.59 2.82 6.64
N SER A 25 -2.65 3.35 7.25
CA SER A 25 -3.32 2.71 8.38
C SER A 25 -4.84 2.73 8.23
N PHE A 26 -5.49 1.67 8.72
CA PHE A 26 -6.94 1.50 8.68
C PHE A 26 -7.42 0.51 9.74
N ASN A 27 -8.68 0.65 10.13
CA ASN A 27 -9.31 -0.23 11.11
C ASN A 27 -9.97 -1.43 10.45
N LYS A 28 -9.83 -2.60 11.09
CA LYS A 28 -10.58 -3.82 10.72
C LYS A 28 -11.89 -3.94 11.54
N PRO A 29 -12.97 -4.53 10.98
CA PRO A 29 -13.08 -5.04 9.60
C PRO A 29 -13.18 -3.92 8.56
N VAL A 30 -12.65 -4.17 7.37
CA VAL A 30 -12.70 -3.23 6.24
C VAL A 30 -14.08 -3.31 5.58
N ASN A 31 -14.70 -2.16 5.34
CA ASN A 31 -15.92 -2.00 4.56
C ASN A 31 -15.77 -0.82 3.56
N GLN A 32 -16.78 -0.58 2.73
CA GLN A 32 -16.71 0.45 1.68
C GLN A 32 -16.50 1.88 2.20
N ASN A 33 -16.88 2.14 3.45
CA ASN A 33 -16.73 3.43 4.12
C ASN A 33 -15.49 3.50 5.02
N THR A 34 -14.65 2.45 5.05
CA THR A 34 -13.41 2.48 5.81
C THR A 34 -12.52 3.60 5.29
N VAL A 35 -12.18 4.53 6.18
CA VAL A 35 -11.21 5.58 5.92
C VAL A 35 -9.81 5.02 6.10
N ILE A 36 -8.97 5.19 5.08
CA ILE A 36 -7.55 4.91 5.14
C ILE A 36 -6.83 6.23 5.39
N THR A 37 -5.96 6.23 6.40
CA THR A 37 -5.03 7.32 6.64
C THR A 37 -3.73 6.99 5.91
N ILE A 38 -3.33 7.87 5.00
CA ILE A 38 -2.07 7.80 4.28
C ILE A 38 -1.14 8.87 4.83
N LYS A 39 0.06 8.49 5.26
CA LYS A 39 1.09 9.44 5.70
C LYS A 39 2.28 9.36 4.76
N THR A 40 2.60 10.48 4.14
CA THR A 40 3.84 10.69 3.37
C THR A 40 4.81 11.49 4.23
N SER A 41 5.99 11.83 3.68
CA SER A 41 6.98 12.68 4.36
C SER A 41 6.48 14.10 4.65
N ASN A 42 5.56 14.62 3.84
CA ASN A 42 5.14 16.01 3.85
C ASN A 42 3.66 16.22 4.19
N MET A 43 2.82 15.18 4.13
CA MET A 43 1.39 15.33 4.35
C MET A 43 0.71 14.08 4.90
N THR A 44 -0.46 14.29 5.49
CA THR A 44 -1.40 13.23 5.84
C THR A 44 -2.65 13.38 5.00
N ILE A 45 -3.05 12.32 4.32
CA ILE A 45 -4.25 12.26 3.48
C ILE A 45 -5.21 11.26 4.13
N GLN A 46 -6.47 11.64 4.24
CA GLN A 46 -7.54 10.71 4.62
C GLN A 46 -8.40 10.46 3.40
N ALA A 47 -8.56 9.19 3.02
CA ALA A 47 -9.33 8.81 1.86
C ALA A 47 -10.19 7.58 2.16
N PRO A 48 -11.45 7.52 1.71
CA PRO A 48 -12.22 6.28 1.72
C PRO A 48 -11.47 5.19 0.95
N ILE A 49 -11.55 3.93 1.39
CA ILE A 49 -10.88 2.82 0.71
C ILE A 49 -11.31 2.70 -0.77
N ALA A 50 -12.54 3.10 -1.09
CA ALA A 50 -13.03 3.15 -2.46
C ALA A 50 -12.24 4.09 -3.39
N GLN A 51 -11.45 5.03 -2.84
CA GLN A 51 -10.54 5.92 -3.58
C GLN A 51 -9.15 5.32 -3.82
N ILE A 52 -8.82 4.23 -3.13
CA ILE A 52 -7.61 3.47 -3.42
C ILE A 52 -7.78 2.76 -4.76
N LYS A 53 -6.87 3.05 -5.68
CA LYS A 53 -6.75 2.32 -6.94
C LYS A 53 -5.94 1.04 -6.73
N LEU A 54 -4.78 1.15 -6.08
CA LEU A 54 -3.87 0.05 -5.79
C LEU A 54 -2.96 0.45 -4.63
N VAL A 55 -2.66 -0.47 -3.73
CA VAL A 55 -1.51 -0.36 -2.81
C VAL A 55 -0.59 -1.52 -3.10
N VAL A 56 0.71 -1.25 -3.21
CA VAL A 56 1.76 -2.26 -3.34
C VAL A 56 2.70 -2.11 -2.14
N PHE A 57 2.96 -3.20 -1.43
CA PHE A 57 3.84 -3.20 -0.27
C PHE A 57 4.61 -4.51 -0.18
N LYS A 58 5.80 -4.46 0.43
CA LYS A 58 6.57 -5.66 0.71
C LYS A 58 6.04 -6.30 2.00
N LEU A 59 5.45 -7.49 1.88
CA LEU A 59 4.89 -8.20 3.02
C LEU A 59 6.04 -8.70 3.90
N ASP A 60 6.92 -9.52 3.31
CA ASP A 60 8.05 -10.17 3.95
C ASP A 60 9.28 -10.24 3.00
N ALA A 61 10.23 -11.14 3.27
CA ALA A 61 11.45 -11.28 2.48
C ALA A 61 11.23 -11.75 1.03
N GLU A 62 10.11 -12.42 0.75
CA GLU A 62 9.87 -13.13 -0.52
C GLU A 62 8.44 -12.93 -1.05
N THR A 63 7.65 -12.08 -0.41
CA THR A 63 6.24 -11.86 -0.75
C THR A 63 5.92 -10.39 -0.90
N PHE A 64 5.28 -10.04 -2.02
CA PHE A 64 4.61 -8.75 -2.18
C PHE A 64 3.12 -8.87 -1.85
N GLY A 65 2.60 -7.85 -1.18
CA GLY A 65 1.20 -7.68 -0.88
C GLY A 65 0.58 -6.56 -1.72
N PHE A 66 -0.69 -6.76 -2.07
CA PHE A 66 -1.46 -5.79 -2.85
C PHE A 66 -2.80 -5.53 -2.19
N ILE A 67 -3.24 -4.28 -2.20
CA ILE A 67 -4.63 -3.91 -1.93
C ILE A 67 -5.24 -3.42 -3.23
N PHE A 68 -6.16 -4.19 -3.79
CA PHE A 68 -6.87 -3.87 -5.02
C PHE A 68 -8.35 -4.19 -4.86
N GLN A 69 -9.23 -3.28 -5.31
CA GLN A 69 -10.69 -3.45 -5.16
C GLN A 69 -11.12 -3.85 -3.73
N ASN A 70 -10.54 -3.20 -2.72
CA ASN A 70 -10.79 -3.45 -1.29
C ASN A 70 -10.44 -4.87 -0.79
N LYS A 71 -9.61 -5.62 -1.53
CA LYS A 71 -9.17 -6.97 -1.19
C LYS A 71 -7.65 -7.05 -1.10
N PHE A 72 -7.16 -7.97 -0.27
CA PHE A 72 -5.75 -8.31 -0.15
C PHE A 72 -5.39 -9.42 -1.13
N PHE A 73 -4.28 -9.25 -1.83
CA PHE A 73 -3.65 -10.26 -2.66
C PHE A 73 -2.18 -10.39 -2.29
N TYR A 74 -1.61 -11.56 -2.53
CA TYR A 74 -0.21 -11.85 -2.23
C TYR A 74 0.43 -12.57 -3.40
N ASP A 75 1.65 -12.15 -3.74
CA ASP A 75 2.44 -12.73 -4.81
C ASP A 75 3.83 -13.08 -4.30
N LYS A 76 4.21 -14.35 -4.51
CA LYS A 76 5.53 -14.89 -4.22
C LYS A 76 6.29 -15.28 -5.49
N LYS A 77 5.58 -15.51 -6.60
CA LYS A 77 6.17 -16.08 -7.82
C LYS A 77 6.97 -15.03 -8.55
N ASP A 78 6.42 -13.82 -8.65
CA ASP A 78 7.03 -12.72 -9.38
C ASP A 78 7.72 -11.72 -8.43
N PHE A 79 8.18 -12.21 -7.27
CA PHE A 79 8.77 -11.38 -6.21
C PHE A 79 9.90 -10.49 -6.75
N GLU A 80 10.84 -11.06 -7.51
CA GLU A 80 12.01 -10.31 -7.94
C GLU A 80 11.66 -9.24 -8.99
N THR A 81 10.68 -9.52 -9.84
CA THR A 81 10.11 -8.52 -10.76
C THR A 81 9.49 -7.37 -9.98
N TRP A 82 8.66 -7.67 -8.98
CA TRP A 82 8.07 -6.65 -8.12
C TRP A 82 9.13 -5.86 -7.34
N ASN A 83 10.15 -6.52 -6.81
CA ASN A 83 11.22 -5.89 -6.06
C ASN A 83 11.99 -4.89 -6.94
N GLN A 84 12.29 -5.26 -8.19
CA GLN A 84 12.97 -4.38 -9.15
C GLN A 84 12.09 -3.20 -9.57
N ASP A 85 10.82 -3.43 -9.92
CA ASP A 85 9.92 -2.37 -10.38
C ASP A 85 9.57 -1.40 -9.27
N THR A 86 9.27 -1.90 -8.06
CA THR A 86 8.99 -1.05 -6.90
C THR A 86 10.23 -0.26 -6.48
N LYS A 87 11.42 -0.86 -6.54
CA LYS A 87 12.69 -0.14 -6.26
C LYS A 87 12.94 0.99 -7.24
N ARG A 88 12.66 0.78 -8.53
CA ARG A 88 12.77 1.83 -9.55
C ARG A 88 11.81 2.99 -9.29
N LEU A 89 10.58 2.70 -8.87
CA LEU A 89 9.56 3.71 -8.59
C LEU A 89 9.81 4.45 -7.27
N ALA A 90 10.19 3.72 -6.23
CA ALA A 90 10.41 4.27 -4.89
C ALA A 90 11.79 4.93 -4.73
N SER A 91 12.74 4.63 -5.61
CA SER A 91 14.17 4.96 -5.48
C SER A 91 14.86 4.27 -4.29
N HIS A 92 14.17 3.35 -3.61
CA HIS A 92 14.70 2.47 -2.56
C HIS A 92 13.94 1.14 -2.56
N GLU A 93 14.50 0.12 -1.92
CA GLU A 93 13.78 -1.14 -1.71
C GLU A 93 12.74 -0.97 -0.61
N LEU A 94 11.47 -1.29 -0.89
CA LEU A 94 10.39 -1.14 0.09
C LEU A 94 10.69 -1.96 1.36
N GLU A 95 10.44 -1.35 2.53
CA GLU A 95 10.61 -2.03 3.81
C GLU A 95 9.57 -3.14 4.02
N ARG A 96 9.98 -4.21 4.72
CA ARG A 96 9.10 -5.32 5.09
C ARG A 96 8.09 -4.87 6.14
N ASN A 97 6.85 -5.31 6.01
CA ASN A 97 5.78 -4.86 6.88
C ASN A 97 5.38 -5.86 7.97
N PHE A 98 5.66 -7.16 7.79
CA PHE A 98 5.26 -8.24 8.71
C PHE A 98 6.30 -9.35 8.80
#